data_AF-A0A6V7WVA4-F1
#
_entry.id   AF-A0A6V7WVA4-F1
#
_cell.length_a   1.000
_cell.length_b   1.000
_cell.length_c   1.000
_cell.angle_alpha   90.00
_cell.angle_beta   90.00
_cell.angle_gamma   90.00
#
_symmetry.space_group_name_H-M   'P 1'
#
loop_
_entity.id
_entity.type
_entity.pdbx_description
1 polymer ?
#
loop_
_entity_poly.entity_id
_entity_poly.type
_entity_poly.pdbx_seq_one_letter_code
_entity_poly.pdbx_strand_id
1 'polypeptide(L)'
;MKLLKEIKEKEKEINNSDEMLKEELVNLKIENENLKKMKEESDKKLDEKCEENIKLKEENYNFARESEKNKFLIKQLENEKLKNLNEYEGEIEKIQSKVEELEKEKKYALDLYTNLEMKFEDFKNELNSENVNLKADNDRLKIQVMEQSREEGLTSLKLSTENKKVQSENDQLKEKLKNYESELHEYSVKHEGLKKSIDELNNQITSMNELTEYSVKHEGLKKSIDELNNQITSMNELAKIKIQSKVEEQEKEKKCAFNQENVKLNEELENDASTSLNQQIIKKIKLFVPPHCRDTFPGRFLGPGGRTQKELELSCRCKLFLAGKGVKHSKSEEEMHVLISPIYHINTSDLGKAQKEIMELFKLKRMDPVREAQLTELARIKQKLEEEKVAESERIEQERREEIKKCQEKKDKEEVEDAFTCLVCKQRFGKKHRIPVLFTCSHTFCAICAPRMKEENLFTCPKCRKISLGNILDNKNYQLIEAMEAMKMYEDDDPPTPPPTPRICGRLPPRDIPTIRQ
;
A
#
# COMPACT_ATOMS: atom_id res chain seq x y z
N MET A 1 39.82 -76.26 -77.22
CA MET A 1 38.88 -75.30 -77.86
C MET A 1 37.61 -75.05 -77.05
N LYS A 2 36.82 -76.07 -76.69
CA LYS A 2 35.58 -75.89 -75.89
C LYS A 2 35.81 -75.20 -74.52
N LEU A 3 36.79 -75.68 -73.74
CA LEU A 3 37.19 -75.07 -72.46
C LEU A 3 37.65 -73.60 -72.59
N LEU A 4 38.33 -73.23 -73.67
CA LEU A 4 38.75 -71.83 -73.91
C LEU A 4 37.56 -70.90 -74.19
N LYS A 5 36.46 -71.43 -74.74
CA LYS A 5 35.24 -70.66 -74.97
C LYS A 5 34.48 -70.43 -73.65
N GLU A 6 34.36 -71.47 -72.83
CA GLU A 6 33.76 -71.39 -71.49
C GLU A 6 34.54 -70.44 -70.56
N ILE A 7 35.88 -70.47 -70.60
CA ILE A 7 36.71 -69.52 -69.84
C ILE A 7 36.44 -68.07 -70.29
N LYS A 8 36.40 -67.80 -71.60
CA LYS A 8 36.12 -66.46 -72.13
C LYS A 8 34.70 -65.96 -71.82
N GLU A 9 33.72 -66.86 -71.76
CA GLU A 9 32.36 -66.52 -71.33
C GLU A 9 32.32 -66.17 -69.84
N LYS A 10 33.00 -66.94 -68.99
CA LYS A 10 33.12 -66.61 -67.56
C LYS A 10 33.91 -65.33 -67.29
N GLU A 11 34.98 -65.07 -68.05
CA GLU A 11 35.72 -63.79 -67.95
C GLU A 11 34.82 -62.59 -68.28
N LYS A 12 33.91 -62.72 -69.25
CA LYS A 12 32.92 -61.67 -69.54
C LYS A 12 31.90 -61.50 -68.42
N GLU A 13 31.42 -62.59 -67.84
CA GLU A 13 30.50 -62.53 -66.69
C GLU A 13 31.16 -61.86 -65.48
N ILE A 14 32.42 -62.20 -65.20
CA ILE A 14 33.20 -61.57 -64.13
C ILE A 14 33.40 -60.08 -64.41
N ASN A 15 33.79 -59.70 -65.65
CA ASN A 15 33.98 -58.30 -66.01
C ASN A 15 32.67 -57.49 -65.91
N ASN A 16 31.54 -58.06 -66.31
CA ASN A 16 30.23 -57.42 -66.16
C ASN A 16 29.84 -57.28 -64.69
N SER A 17 30.11 -58.30 -63.86
CA SER A 17 29.87 -58.25 -62.42
C SER A 17 30.75 -57.19 -61.73
N ASP A 18 32.01 -57.06 -62.14
CA ASP A 18 32.93 -56.04 -61.63
C ASP A 18 32.48 -54.63 -62.03
N GLU A 19 31.91 -54.45 -63.23
CA GLU A 19 31.36 -53.18 -63.67
C GLU A 19 30.09 -52.79 -62.89
N MET A 20 29.19 -53.75 -62.65
CA MET A 20 28.00 -53.54 -61.79
C MET A 20 28.39 -53.17 -60.36
N LEU A 21 29.37 -53.87 -59.76
CA LEU A 21 29.86 -53.57 -58.41
C LEU A 21 30.53 -52.19 -58.33
N LYS A 22 31.21 -51.74 -59.39
CA LYS A 22 31.77 -50.40 -59.46
C LYS A 22 30.68 -49.33 -59.51
N GLU A 23 29.62 -49.55 -60.27
CA GLU A 23 28.47 -48.64 -60.35
C GLU A 23 27.73 -48.55 -59.00
N GLU A 24 27.50 -49.69 -58.35
CA GLU A 24 26.89 -49.75 -57.01
C GLU A 24 27.76 -49.03 -55.96
N LEU A 25 29.10 -49.20 -56.01
CA LEU A 25 30.02 -48.49 -55.13
C LEU A 25 29.99 -46.97 -55.35
N VAL A 26 29.81 -46.50 -56.59
CA VAL A 26 29.66 -45.06 -56.89
C VAL A 26 28.34 -44.54 -56.32
N ASN A 27 27.24 -45.27 -56.49
CA ASN A 27 25.94 -44.90 -55.95
C ASN A 27 25.95 -44.81 -54.41
N LEU A 28 26.58 -45.78 -53.74
CA LEU A 28 26.74 -45.76 -52.27
C LEU A 28 27.61 -44.59 -51.79
N LYS A 29 28.60 -44.17 -52.57
CA LYS A 29 29.40 -42.96 -52.24
C LYS A 29 28.56 -41.69 -52.35
N ILE A 30 27.73 -41.57 -53.39
CA ILE A 30 26.82 -40.43 -53.57
C ILE A 30 25.80 -40.38 -52.42
N GLU A 31 25.22 -41.53 -52.05
CA GLU A 31 24.25 -41.62 -50.96
C GLU A 31 24.89 -41.22 -49.61
N ASN A 32 26.10 -41.70 -49.33
CA ASN A 32 26.84 -41.30 -48.13
C ASN A 32 27.17 -39.79 -48.10
N GLU A 33 27.53 -39.18 -49.23
CA GLU A 33 27.72 -37.73 -49.28
C GLU A 33 26.42 -36.95 -49.05
N ASN A 34 25.29 -37.42 -49.59
CA ASN A 34 23.99 -36.80 -49.36
C ASN A 34 23.56 -36.92 -47.90
N LEU A 35 23.74 -38.08 -47.27
CA LEU A 35 23.49 -38.28 -45.83
C LEU A 35 24.36 -37.35 -44.98
N LYS A 36 25.63 -37.15 -45.35
CA LYS A 36 26.52 -36.22 -44.65
C LYS A 36 26.03 -34.78 -44.75
N LYS A 37 25.60 -34.32 -45.93
CA LYS A 37 25.03 -32.97 -46.12
C LYS A 37 23.73 -32.77 -45.33
N MET A 38 22.84 -33.76 -45.33
CA MET A 38 21.60 -33.70 -44.54
C MET A 38 21.88 -33.61 -43.03
N LYS A 39 22.89 -34.34 -42.55
CA LYS A 39 23.31 -34.28 -41.16
C LYS A 39 23.89 -32.89 -40.81
N GLU A 40 24.77 -32.35 -41.64
CA GLU A 40 25.33 -31.00 -41.45
C GLU A 40 24.24 -29.91 -41.47
N GLU A 41 23.23 -30.03 -42.33
CA GLU A 41 22.10 -29.09 -42.34
C GLU A 41 21.20 -29.23 -41.10
N SER A 42 20.97 -30.46 -40.64
CA SER A 42 20.23 -30.73 -39.41
C SER A 42 20.94 -30.16 -38.18
N ASP A 43 22.26 -30.38 -38.08
CA ASP A 43 23.08 -29.87 -36.98
C ASP A 43 23.07 -28.32 -36.97
N LYS A 44 23.18 -27.69 -38.15
CA LYS A 44 23.08 -26.23 -38.27
C LYS A 44 21.72 -25.68 -37.81
N LYS A 45 20.61 -26.34 -38.16
CA LYS A 45 19.25 -25.95 -37.70
C LYS A 45 19.08 -26.10 -36.19
N LEU A 46 19.74 -27.11 -35.61
CA LEU A 46 19.78 -27.31 -34.15
C LEU A 46 20.54 -26.18 -33.44
N ASP A 47 21.68 -25.75 -33.99
CA ASP A 47 22.46 -24.64 -33.45
C ASP A 47 21.69 -23.31 -33.53
N GLU A 48 21.07 -23.00 -34.67
CA GLU A 48 20.22 -21.80 -34.83
C GLU A 48 19.06 -21.78 -33.81
N LYS A 49 18.40 -22.92 -33.61
CA LYS A 49 17.33 -23.07 -32.60
C LYS A 49 17.85 -22.98 -31.17
N CYS A 50 19.09 -23.38 -30.92
CA CYS A 50 19.73 -23.24 -29.62
C CYS A 50 19.99 -21.76 -29.30
N GLU A 51 20.53 -21.00 -30.26
CA GLU A 51 20.77 -19.55 -30.12
C GLU A 51 19.47 -18.75 -29.88
N GLU A 52 18.40 -19.06 -30.61
CA GLU A 52 17.09 -18.43 -30.38
C GLU A 52 16.56 -18.69 -28.95
N ASN A 53 16.71 -19.92 -28.46
CA ASN A 53 16.31 -20.25 -27.08
C ASN A 53 17.16 -19.55 -26.02
N ILE A 54 18.44 -19.33 -26.29
CA ILE A 54 19.33 -18.56 -25.40
C ILE A 54 18.87 -17.10 -25.34
N LYS A 55 18.64 -16.46 -26.49
CA LYS A 55 18.11 -15.07 -26.57
C LYS A 55 16.80 -14.92 -25.82
N LEU A 56 15.85 -15.85 -26.02
CA LEU A 56 14.56 -15.81 -25.34
C LEU A 56 14.71 -15.96 -23.81
N LYS A 57 15.67 -16.77 -23.33
CA LYS A 57 15.97 -16.89 -21.90
C LYS A 57 16.58 -15.61 -21.32
N GLU A 58 17.45 -14.93 -22.05
CA GLU A 58 18.03 -13.65 -21.64
C GLU A 58 16.98 -12.54 -21.57
N GLU A 59 16.08 -12.46 -22.54
CA GLU A 59 14.95 -11.51 -22.52
C GLU A 59 14.02 -11.76 -21.32
N ASN A 60 13.66 -13.01 -21.05
CA ASN A 60 12.85 -13.37 -19.89
C ASN A 60 13.54 -13.04 -18.55
N TYR A 61 14.85 -13.26 -18.47
CA TYR A 61 15.64 -12.91 -17.28
C TYR A 61 15.69 -11.39 -17.07
N ASN A 62 15.89 -10.62 -18.13
CA ASN A 62 15.88 -9.15 -18.07
C ASN A 62 14.50 -8.62 -17.65
N PHE A 63 13.43 -9.17 -18.21
CA PHE A 63 12.05 -8.81 -17.82
C PHE A 63 11.77 -9.11 -16.34
N ALA A 64 12.20 -10.28 -15.84
CA ALA A 64 12.05 -10.63 -14.43
C ALA A 64 12.81 -9.65 -13.51
N ARG A 65 14.06 -9.32 -13.87
CA ARG A 65 14.89 -8.35 -13.14
C ARG A 65 14.29 -6.95 -13.11
N GLU A 66 13.69 -6.51 -14.22
CA GLU A 66 13.03 -5.19 -14.31
C GLU A 66 11.71 -5.17 -13.53
N SER A 67 10.96 -6.27 -13.54
CA SER A 67 9.77 -6.45 -12.69
C SER A 67 10.12 -6.32 -11.20
N GLU A 68 11.23 -6.91 -10.74
CA GLU A 68 11.68 -6.77 -9.34
C GLU A 68 12.09 -5.34 -8.99
N LYS A 69 12.80 -4.64 -9.88
CA LYS A 69 13.12 -3.22 -9.68
C LYS A 69 11.86 -2.36 -9.54
N ASN A 70 10.85 -2.62 -10.38
CA ASN A 70 9.59 -1.90 -10.32
C ASN A 70 8.82 -2.20 -9.03
N LYS A 71 8.81 -3.44 -8.56
CA LYS A 71 8.22 -3.80 -7.24
C LYS A 71 8.90 -3.05 -6.10
N PHE A 72 10.23 -2.93 -6.13
CA PHE A 72 10.97 -2.19 -5.12
C PHE A 72 10.63 -0.68 -5.15
N LEU A 73 10.56 -0.09 -6.34
CA LEU A 73 10.21 1.33 -6.49
C LEU A 73 8.77 1.63 -6.03
N ILE A 74 7.82 0.74 -6.33
CA ILE A 74 6.43 0.86 -5.83
C ILE A 74 6.42 0.84 -4.30
N LYS A 75 7.14 -0.09 -3.67
CA LYS A 75 7.23 -0.17 -2.21
C LYS A 75 7.86 1.10 -1.58
N GLN A 76 8.84 1.71 -2.25
CA GLN A 76 9.41 2.99 -1.80
C GLN A 76 8.38 4.12 -1.86
N LEU A 77 7.62 4.22 -2.96
CA LEU A 77 6.56 5.23 -3.13
C LEU A 77 5.42 5.04 -2.13
N GLU A 78 5.04 3.80 -1.81
CA GLU A 78 4.04 3.50 -0.79
C GLU A 78 4.50 3.94 0.61
N ASN A 79 5.76 3.69 0.96
CA ASN A 79 6.33 4.13 2.23
C ASN A 79 6.41 5.66 2.33
N GLU A 80 6.77 6.35 1.25
CA GLU A 80 6.81 7.81 1.20
C GLU A 80 5.40 8.42 1.32
N LYS A 81 4.41 7.83 0.65
CA LYS A 81 3.00 8.20 0.82
C LYS A 81 2.54 8.03 2.26
N LEU A 82 2.87 6.90 2.91
CA LEU A 82 2.48 6.64 4.29
C LEU A 82 3.14 7.64 5.26
N LYS A 83 4.40 7.98 5.04
CA LYS A 83 5.11 9.00 5.82
C LYS A 83 4.42 10.36 5.72
N ASN A 84 4.09 10.80 4.50
CA ASN A 84 3.40 12.07 4.28
C ASN A 84 2.01 12.07 4.93
N LEU A 85 1.30 10.93 4.89
CA LEU A 85 -0.04 10.80 5.51
C LEU A 85 0.02 10.98 7.03
N ASN A 86 1.02 10.37 7.69
CA ASN A 86 1.22 10.52 9.13
C ASN A 86 1.62 11.96 9.52
N GLU A 87 2.39 12.66 8.67
CA GLU A 87 2.72 14.07 8.87
C GLU A 87 1.45 14.95 8.80
N TYR A 88 0.56 14.70 7.84
CA TYR A 88 -0.72 15.41 7.73
C TYR A 88 -1.68 15.12 8.90
N GLU A 89 -1.76 13.87 9.37
CA GLU A 89 -2.58 13.52 10.54
C GLU A 89 -2.11 14.30 11.78
N GLY A 90 -0.81 14.42 12.00
CA GLY A 90 -0.25 15.22 13.10
C GLY A 90 -0.50 16.73 12.98
N GLU A 91 -0.62 17.28 11.76
CA GLU A 91 -1.02 18.69 11.56
C GLU A 91 -2.52 18.89 11.82
N ILE A 92 -3.37 17.94 11.42
CA ILE A 92 -4.81 17.97 11.68
C ILE A 92 -5.08 17.96 13.19
N GLU A 93 -4.42 17.09 13.96
CA GLU A 93 -4.57 17.05 15.42
C GLU A 93 -4.17 18.38 16.08
N LYS A 94 -3.09 19.03 15.61
CA LYS A 94 -2.69 20.36 16.10
C LYS A 94 -3.74 21.43 15.80
N ILE A 95 -4.34 21.40 14.62
CA ILE A 95 -5.40 22.33 14.24
C ILE A 95 -6.64 22.11 15.11
N GLN A 96 -7.06 20.85 15.29
CA GLN A 96 -8.21 20.50 16.13
C GLN A 96 -8.02 20.96 17.58
N SER A 97 -6.85 20.72 18.17
CA SER A 97 -6.55 21.19 19.53
C SER A 97 -6.62 22.72 19.63
N LYS A 98 -6.22 23.46 18.59
CA LYS A 98 -6.29 24.92 18.55
C LYS A 98 -7.72 25.43 18.38
N VAL A 99 -8.55 24.74 17.60
CA VAL A 99 -9.98 25.04 17.47
C VAL A 99 -10.67 24.88 18.83
N GLU A 100 -10.41 23.78 19.54
CA GLU A 100 -10.99 23.55 20.88
C GLU A 100 -10.58 24.62 21.90
N GLU A 101 -9.34 25.12 21.83
CA GLU A 101 -8.87 26.22 22.66
C GLU A 101 -9.63 27.52 22.37
N LEU A 102 -9.77 27.88 21.09
CA LEU A 102 -10.51 29.06 20.65
C LEU A 102 -12.01 28.98 20.98
N GLU A 103 -12.61 27.80 20.92
CA GLU A 103 -14.01 27.60 21.34
C GLU A 103 -14.20 27.84 22.84
N LYS A 104 -13.23 27.44 23.68
CA LYS A 104 -13.24 27.71 25.11
C LYS A 104 -13.10 29.21 25.39
N GLU A 105 -12.20 29.89 24.68
CA GLU A 105 -12.05 31.35 24.78
C GLU A 105 -13.31 32.10 24.35
N LYS A 106 -13.92 31.70 23.23
CA LYS A 106 -15.20 32.26 22.76
C LYS A 106 -16.30 32.07 23.79
N LYS A 107 -16.41 30.88 24.39
CA LYS A 107 -17.39 30.60 25.45
C LYS A 107 -17.17 31.51 26.66
N TYR A 108 -15.93 31.65 27.11
CA TYR A 108 -15.57 32.53 28.22
C TYR A 108 -15.91 34.00 27.93
N ALA A 109 -15.63 34.49 26.72
CA ALA A 109 -15.98 35.84 26.30
C ALA A 109 -17.50 36.06 26.26
N LEU A 110 -18.27 35.06 25.81
CA LEU A 110 -19.72 35.11 25.78
C LEU A 110 -20.31 35.17 27.20
N ASP A 111 -19.79 34.35 28.13
CA ASP A 111 -20.19 34.38 29.53
C ASP A 111 -19.89 35.73 30.20
N LEU A 112 -18.74 36.34 29.89
CA LEU A 112 -18.39 37.71 30.32
C LEU A 112 -19.35 38.75 29.76
N TYR A 113 -19.69 38.64 28.46
CA TYR A 113 -20.62 39.54 27.80
C TYR A 113 -22.01 39.47 28.44
N THR A 114 -22.55 38.27 28.65
CA THR A 114 -23.86 38.08 29.30
C THR A 114 -23.88 38.64 30.72
N ASN A 115 -22.80 38.45 31.49
CA ASN A 115 -22.68 39.03 32.83
C ASN A 115 -22.66 40.57 32.80
N LEU A 116 -21.99 41.18 31.82
CA LEU A 116 -21.98 42.63 31.65
C LEU A 116 -23.35 43.16 31.22
N GLU A 117 -24.04 42.46 30.33
CA GLU A 117 -25.39 42.81 29.87
C GLU A 117 -26.39 42.81 31.04
N MET A 118 -26.33 41.81 31.92
CA MET A 118 -27.14 41.78 33.14
C MET A 118 -26.85 42.97 34.05
N LYS A 119 -25.57 43.26 34.33
CA LYS A 119 -25.18 44.42 35.15
C LYS A 119 -25.63 45.75 34.55
N PHE A 120 -25.57 45.88 33.23
CA PHE A 120 -26.01 47.08 32.53
C PHE A 120 -27.52 47.28 32.66
N GLU A 121 -28.31 46.20 32.54
CA GLU A 121 -29.76 46.29 32.71
C GLU A 121 -30.15 46.55 34.17
N ASP A 122 -29.45 45.95 35.13
CA ASP A 122 -29.62 46.27 36.56
C ASP A 122 -29.36 47.76 36.83
N PHE A 123 -28.25 48.30 36.32
CA PHE A 123 -27.91 49.71 36.45
C PHE A 123 -28.98 50.62 35.81
N LYS A 124 -29.47 50.27 34.63
CA LYS A 124 -30.52 51.01 33.93
C LYS A 124 -31.84 51.02 34.72
N ASN A 125 -32.18 49.92 35.37
CA ASN A 125 -33.34 49.82 36.25
C ASN A 125 -33.17 50.70 37.50
N GLU A 126 -31.98 50.70 38.09
CA GLU A 126 -31.63 51.53 39.24
C GLU A 126 -31.75 53.02 38.91
N LEU A 127 -31.19 53.44 37.78
CA LEU A 127 -31.23 54.82 37.28
C LEU A 127 -32.65 55.29 36.94
N ASN A 128 -33.48 54.40 36.38
CA ASN A 128 -34.90 54.68 36.16
C ASN A 128 -35.66 54.85 37.49
N SER A 129 -35.38 54.01 38.49
CA SER A 129 -36.01 54.12 39.81
C SER A 129 -35.61 55.42 40.52
N GLU A 130 -34.34 55.81 40.42
CA GLU A 130 -33.81 57.02 41.02
C GLU A 130 -34.38 58.28 40.34
N ASN A 131 -34.51 58.26 39.01
CA ASN A 131 -35.20 59.32 38.27
C ASN A 131 -36.67 59.50 38.66
N VAL A 132 -37.40 58.39 38.90
CA VAL A 132 -38.79 58.43 39.38
C VAL A 132 -38.85 59.06 40.77
N ASN A 133 -37.94 58.69 41.67
CA ASN A 133 -37.86 59.27 43.01
C ASN A 133 -37.51 60.76 42.98
N LEU A 134 -36.50 61.16 42.20
CA LEU A 134 -36.12 62.57 42.05
C LEU A 134 -37.24 63.43 41.47
N LYS A 135 -38.01 62.87 40.53
CA LYS A 135 -39.19 63.56 39.98
C LYS A 135 -40.27 63.75 41.06
N ALA A 136 -40.53 62.71 41.85
CA ALA A 136 -41.48 62.78 42.96
C ALA A 136 -41.06 63.80 44.04
N ASP A 137 -39.77 63.84 44.41
CA ASP A 137 -39.24 64.80 45.38
C ASP A 137 -39.28 66.24 44.86
N ASN A 138 -38.98 66.45 43.57
CA ASN A 138 -39.10 67.77 42.94
C ASN A 138 -40.56 68.26 42.93
N ASP A 139 -41.51 67.38 42.62
CA ASP A 139 -42.93 67.72 42.67
C ASP A 139 -43.40 68.00 44.11
N ARG A 140 -42.87 67.26 45.10
CA ARG A 140 -43.14 67.49 46.53
C ARG A 140 -42.58 68.82 47.04
N LEU A 141 -41.35 69.17 46.64
CA LEU A 141 -40.74 70.46 46.95
C LEU A 141 -41.50 71.63 46.30
N LYS A 142 -41.94 71.49 45.04
CA LYS A 142 -42.81 72.50 44.40
C LYS A 142 -44.11 72.71 45.17
N ILE A 143 -44.74 71.64 45.65
CA ILE A 143 -45.95 71.73 46.48
C ILE A 143 -45.65 72.46 47.79
N GLN A 144 -44.58 72.11 48.51
CA GLN A 144 -44.19 72.80 49.75
C GLN A 144 -43.89 74.29 49.54
N VAL A 145 -43.16 74.64 48.47
CA VAL A 145 -42.86 76.04 48.14
C VAL A 145 -44.15 76.82 47.81
N MET A 146 -45.09 76.20 47.10
CA MET A 146 -46.40 76.82 46.81
C MET A 146 -47.27 76.95 48.06
N GLU A 147 -47.28 75.96 48.96
CA GLU A 147 -48.04 75.98 50.21
C GLU A 147 -47.48 77.04 51.19
N GLN A 148 -46.16 77.11 51.37
CA GLN A 148 -45.53 78.14 52.20
C GLN A 148 -45.73 79.55 51.64
N SER A 149 -45.68 79.72 50.31
CA SER A 149 -46.01 80.99 49.66
C SER A 149 -47.47 81.42 49.84
N ARG A 150 -48.36 80.46 50.22
CA ARG A 150 -49.79 80.68 50.41
C ARG A 150 -50.17 80.87 51.88
N GLU A 151 -49.43 80.26 52.82
CA GLU A 151 -49.66 80.38 54.27
C GLU A 151 -48.96 81.58 54.91
N GLU A 152 -47.87 82.08 54.34
CA GLU A 152 -47.09 83.16 54.92
C GLU A 152 -47.12 84.42 54.03
N GLY A 153 -47.98 85.38 54.39
CA GLY A 153 -47.76 86.80 54.05
C GLY A 153 -46.54 87.37 54.79
N LEU A 154 -45.38 86.70 54.75
CA LEU A 154 -44.16 87.04 55.48
C LEU A 154 -42.93 87.21 54.59
N THR A 155 -42.18 88.24 54.99
CA THR A 155 -40.87 88.78 54.59
C THR A 155 -39.93 87.91 53.73
N SER A 156 -39.42 88.53 52.66
CA SER A 156 -38.51 88.01 51.62
C SER A 156 -37.22 87.31 52.06
N LEU A 157 -36.86 87.35 53.35
CA LEU A 157 -35.56 86.87 53.84
C LEU A 157 -35.50 85.35 54.07
N LYS A 158 -36.60 84.71 54.51
CA LYS A 158 -36.64 83.24 54.73
C LYS A 158 -36.70 82.46 53.40
N LEU A 159 -37.54 82.91 52.47
CA LEU A 159 -37.60 82.38 51.10
C LEU A 159 -36.25 82.39 50.38
N SER A 160 -35.38 83.37 50.67
CA SER A 160 -34.04 83.45 50.07
C SER A 160 -33.07 82.39 50.61
N THR A 161 -33.22 81.98 51.87
CA THR A 161 -32.32 80.98 52.50
C THR A 161 -32.72 79.56 52.11
N GLU A 162 -34.02 79.25 52.06
CA GLU A 162 -34.51 77.96 51.55
C GLU A 162 -34.15 77.76 50.06
N ASN A 163 -34.34 78.79 49.22
CA ASN A 163 -33.99 78.70 47.79
C ASN A 163 -32.51 78.41 47.57
N LYS A 164 -31.61 78.95 48.40
CA LYS A 164 -30.17 78.66 48.31
C LYS A 164 -29.86 77.20 48.68
N LYS A 165 -30.59 76.62 49.63
CA LYS A 165 -30.42 75.21 50.02
C LYS A 165 -30.89 74.27 48.91
N VAL A 166 -32.06 74.53 48.33
CA VAL A 166 -32.58 73.77 47.18
C VAL A 166 -31.66 73.90 45.97
N GLN A 167 -31.11 75.08 45.72
CA GLN A 167 -30.15 75.29 44.63
C GLN A 167 -28.88 74.45 44.81
N SER A 168 -28.33 74.43 46.03
CA SER A 168 -27.17 73.60 46.38
C SER A 168 -27.41 72.10 46.18
N GLU A 169 -28.58 71.59 46.62
CA GLU A 169 -28.94 70.18 46.44
C GLU A 169 -29.12 69.81 44.96
N ASN A 170 -29.68 70.74 44.15
CA ASN A 170 -29.87 70.55 42.72
C ASN A 170 -28.52 70.54 41.96
N ASP A 171 -27.56 71.36 42.39
CA ASP A 171 -26.22 71.36 41.81
C ASP A 171 -25.45 70.06 42.15
N GLN A 172 -25.59 69.54 43.36
CA GLN A 172 -25.03 68.22 43.72
C GLN A 172 -25.64 67.07 42.91
N LEU A 173 -26.94 67.11 42.63
CA LEU A 173 -27.61 66.11 41.80
C LEU A 173 -27.15 66.16 40.34
N LYS A 174 -26.96 67.35 39.77
CA LYS A 174 -26.41 67.52 38.42
C LYS A 174 -24.99 66.95 38.31
N GLU A 175 -24.18 67.11 39.34
CA GLU A 175 -22.81 66.59 39.34
C GLU A 175 -22.79 65.05 39.44
N LYS A 176 -23.69 64.45 40.23
CA LYS A 176 -23.88 62.99 40.26
C LYS A 176 -24.35 62.44 38.90
N LEU A 177 -25.32 63.09 38.27
CA LEU A 177 -25.81 62.73 36.93
C LEU A 177 -24.69 62.73 35.89
N LYS A 178 -23.83 63.77 35.92
CA LYS A 178 -22.68 63.88 35.03
C LYS A 178 -21.64 62.77 35.23
N ASN A 179 -21.44 62.34 36.48
CA ASN A 179 -20.56 61.20 36.77
C ASN A 179 -21.15 59.88 36.23
N TYR A 180 -22.44 59.63 36.43
CA TYR A 180 -23.09 58.43 35.90
C TYR A 180 -23.10 58.40 34.36
N GLU A 181 -23.30 59.54 33.69
CA GLU A 181 -23.18 59.62 32.22
C GLU A 181 -21.76 59.29 31.74
N SER A 182 -20.74 59.69 32.50
CA SER A 182 -19.34 59.39 32.19
C SER A 182 -19.03 57.90 32.37
N GLU A 183 -19.50 57.28 33.44
CA GLU A 183 -19.36 55.83 33.66
C GLU A 183 -20.10 55.02 32.60
N LEU A 184 -21.32 55.43 32.23
CA LEU A 184 -22.11 54.77 31.18
C LEU A 184 -21.39 54.84 29.83
N HIS A 185 -20.76 55.98 29.53
CA HIS A 185 -19.94 56.13 28.33
C HIS A 185 -18.72 55.18 28.34
N GLU A 186 -18.04 55.06 29.48
CA GLU A 186 -16.91 54.13 29.62
C GLU A 186 -17.33 52.66 29.40
N TYR A 187 -18.48 52.25 29.96
CA TYR A 187 -19.03 50.91 29.73
C TYR A 187 -19.43 50.68 28.27
N SER A 188 -20.04 51.67 27.61
CA SER A 188 -20.40 51.59 26.19
C SER A 188 -19.16 51.41 25.31
N VAL A 189 -18.06 52.14 25.58
CA VAL A 189 -16.81 51.99 24.84
C VAL A 189 -16.20 50.58 25.04
N LYS A 190 -16.25 50.04 26.26
CA LYS A 190 -15.78 48.66 26.54
C LYS A 190 -16.63 47.60 25.82
N HIS A 191 -17.96 47.79 25.79
CA HIS A 191 -18.88 46.90 25.09
C HIS A 191 -18.61 46.86 23.58
N GLU A 192 -18.40 48.02 22.97
CA GLU A 192 -18.07 48.14 21.54
C GLU A 192 -16.72 47.46 21.22
N GLY A 193 -15.74 47.56 22.12
CA GLY A 193 -14.43 46.90 21.98
C GLY A 193 -14.52 45.37 22.03
N LEU A 194 -15.34 44.83 22.95
CA LEU A 194 -15.61 43.39 23.04
C LEU A 194 -16.34 42.87 21.80
N LYS A 195 -17.34 43.62 21.31
CA LYS A 195 -18.08 43.28 20.09
C LYS A 195 -17.14 43.12 18.88
N LYS A 196 -16.22 44.06 18.68
CA LYS A 196 -15.20 43.96 17.63
C LYS A 196 -14.30 42.73 17.79
N SER A 197 -13.89 42.40 19.01
CA SER A 197 -13.07 41.21 19.27
C SER A 197 -13.83 39.91 18.95
N ILE A 198 -15.13 39.86 19.24
CA ILE A 198 -16.00 38.72 18.90
C ILE A 198 -16.15 38.58 17.39
N ASP A 199 -16.35 39.68 16.67
CA ASP A 199 -16.46 39.67 15.21
C ASP A 199 -15.15 39.17 14.56
N GLU A 200 -14.00 39.58 15.09
CA GLU A 200 -12.69 39.14 14.60
C GLU A 200 -12.44 37.65 14.85
N LEU A 201 -12.82 37.12 16.01
CA LEU A 201 -12.79 35.69 16.30
C LEU A 201 -13.73 34.89 15.39
N ASN A 202 -14.94 35.38 15.11
CA ASN A 202 -15.87 34.71 14.20
C ASN A 202 -15.32 34.65 12.77
N ASN A 203 -14.63 35.70 12.31
CA ASN A 203 -13.96 35.69 11.02
C ASN A 203 -12.83 34.65 10.97
N GLN A 204 -12.02 34.54 12.03
CA GLN A 204 -10.97 33.52 12.11
C GLN A 204 -11.53 32.10 12.11
N ILE A 205 -12.61 31.84 12.87
CA ILE A 205 -13.30 30.54 12.87
C ILE A 205 -13.85 30.22 11.47
N THR A 206 -14.41 31.20 10.78
CA THR A 206 -14.94 31.01 9.42
C THR A 206 -13.83 30.61 8.45
N SER A 207 -12.68 31.29 8.48
CA SER A 207 -11.52 30.90 7.66
C SER A 207 -10.94 29.52 8.01
N MET A 208 -10.95 29.12 9.29
CA MET A 208 -10.56 27.76 9.67
C MET A 208 -11.56 26.71 9.18
N ASN A 209 -12.87 27.00 9.24
CA ASN A 209 -13.91 26.10 8.77
C ASN A 209 -13.81 25.86 7.25
N GLU A 210 -13.47 26.90 6.48
CA GLU A 210 -13.16 26.78 5.06
C GLU A 210 -11.96 25.84 4.81
N LEU A 211 -10.90 25.94 5.62
CA LEU A 211 -9.75 25.04 5.54
C LEU A 211 -10.11 23.58 5.86
N THR A 212 -10.99 23.33 6.85
CA THR A 212 -11.51 21.97 7.10
C THR A 212 -12.38 21.46 5.96
N GLU A 213 -13.15 22.30 5.28
CA GLU A 213 -13.88 21.91 4.07
C GLU A 213 -12.93 21.46 2.94
N TYR A 214 -11.77 22.11 2.80
CA TYR A 214 -10.71 21.65 1.88
C TYR A 214 -10.14 20.29 2.31
N SER A 215 -10.00 20.02 3.61
CA SER A 215 -9.59 18.70 4.12
C SER A 215 -10.62 17.62 3.77
N VAL A 216 -11.92 17.88 3.93
CA VAL A 216 -12.99 16.94 3.55
C VAL A 216 -13.00 16.68 2.04
N LYS A 217 -12.74 17.69 1.20
CA LYS A 217 -12.54 17.50 -0.26
C LYS A 217 -11.33 16.63 -0.55
N HIS A 218 -10.26 16.75 0.23
CA HIS A 218 -9.06 15.90 0.13
C HIS A 218 -9.38 14.43 0.46
N GLU A 219 -10.28 14.19 1.40
CA GLU A 219 -10.77 12.85 1.74
C GLU A 219 -11.65 12.26 0.61
N GLY A 220 -12.42 13.09 -0.08
CA GLY A 220 -13.10 12.72 -1.33
C GLY A 220 -12.13 12.29 -2.44
N LEU A 221 -11.04 13.05 -2.63
CA LEU A 221 -9.97 12.68 -3.56
C LEU A 221 -9.28 11.36 -3.15
N LYS A 222 -9.06 11.13 -1.85
CA LYS A 222 -8.52 9.85 -1.33
C LYS A 222 -9.41 8.68 -1.72
N LYS A 223 -10.74 8.79 -1.53
CA LYS A 223 -11.70 7.77 -1.96
C LYS A 223 -11.66 7.53 -3.47
N SER A 224 -11.58 8.59 -4.28
CA SER A 224 -11.45 8.45 -5.74
C SER A 224 -10.14 7.78 -6.17
N ILE A 225 -9.03 8.05 -5.47
CA ILE A 225 -7.74 7.39 -5.68
C ILE A 225 -7.83 5.91 -5.32
N ASP A 226 -8.45 5.57 -4.19
CA ASP A 226 -8.64 4.17 -3.77
C ASP A 226 -9.53 3.40 -4.77
N GLU A 227 -10.55 4.05 -5.30
CA GLU A 227 -11.41 3.47 -6.34
C GLU A 227 -10.67 3.24 -7.67
N LEU A 228 -9.81 4.19 -8.08
CA LEU A 228 -8.90 4.01 -9.22
C LEU A 228 -7.91 2.86 -8.99
N ASN A 229 -7.33 2.74 -7.79
CA ASN A 229 -6.42 1.65 -7.45
C ASN A 229 -7.13 0.29 -7.50
N ASN A 230 -8.38 0.22 -7.02
CA ASN A 230 -9.21 -0.99 -7.12
C ASN A 230 -9.51 -1.36 -8.58
N GLN A 231 -9.79 -0.37 -9.44
CA GLN A 231 -9.97 -0.59 -10.88
C GLN A 231 -8.70 -1.10 -11.55
N ILE A 232 -7.54 -0.51 -11.25
CA ILE A 232 -6.23 -0.97 -11.75
C ILE A 232 -5.96 -2.41 -11.32
N THR A 233 -6.26 -2.75 -10.06
CA THR A 233 -6.07 -4.11 -9.52
C THR A 233 -6.95 -5.11 -10.26
N SER A 234 -8.24 -4.79 -10.47
CA SER A 234 -9.17 -5.60 -11.25
C SER A 234 -8.71 -5.79 -12.71
N MET A 235 -8.22 -4.74 -13.35
CA MET A 235 -7.65 -4.82 -14.70
C MET A 235 -6.43 -5.74 -14.77
N ASN A 236 -5.55 -5.69 -13.77
CA ASN A 236 -4.37 -6.55 -13.68
C ASN A 236 -4.74 -8.03 -13.47
N GLU A 237 -5.79 -8.31 -12.67
CA GLU A 237 -6.30 -9.67 -12.53
C GLU A 237 -6.92 -10.21 -13.83
N LEU A 238 -7.70 -9.38 -14.52
CA LEU A 238 -8.23 -9.74 -15.84
C LEU A 238 -7.12 -10.00 -16.87
N ALA A 239 -6.04 -9.22 -16.83
CA ALA A 239 -4.87 -9.44 -17.67
C ALA A 239 -4.18 -10.77 -17.34
N LYS A 240 -4.00 -11.10 -16.06
CA LYS A 240 -3.47 -12.41 -15.62
C LYS A 240 -4.34 -13.57 -16.11
N ILE A 241 -5.66 -13.46 -15.99
CA ILE A 241 -6.59 -14.50 -16.46
C ILE A 241 -6.46 -14.69 -17.99
N LYS A 242 -6.38 -13.60 -18.76
CA LYS A 242 -6.18 -13.67 -20.22
C LYS A 242 -4.86 -14.30 -20.62
N ILE A 243 -3.78 -14.02 -19.87
CA ILE A 243 -2.48 -14.65 -20.10
C ILE A 243 -2.56 -16.15 -19.78
N GLN A 244 -3.15 -16.50 -18.63
CA GLN A 244 -3.33 -17.88 -18.20
C GLN A 244 -4.14 -18.69 -19.23
N SER A 245 -5.25 -18.14 -19.73
CA SER A 245 -6.07 -18.81 -20.74
C SER A 245 -5.32 -19.04 -22.06
N LYS A 246 -4.47 -18.09 -22.47
CA LYS A 246 -3.63 -18.25 -23.67
C LYS A 246 -2.56 -19.32 -23.48
N VAL A 247 -1.96 -19.41 -22.28
CA VAL A 247 -0.99 -20.46 -21.96
C VAL A 247 -1.67 -21.83 -21.99
N GLU A 248 -2.85 -21.96 -21.38
CA GLU A 248 -3.63 -23.20 -21.42
C GLU A 248 -4.07 -23.60 -22.84
N GLU A 249 -4.41 -22.63 -23.68
CA GLU A 249 -4.74 -22.85 -25.09
C GLU A 249 -3.53 -23.37 -25.88
N GLN A 250 -2.35 -22.76 -25.69
CA GLN A 250 -1.11 -23.25 -26.29
C GLN A 250 -0.70 -24.64 -25.77
N GLU A 251 -0.94 -24.95 -24.50
CA GLU A 251 -0.70 -26.29 -23.95
C GLU A 251 -1.68 -27.32 -24.53
N LYS A 252 -2.94 -26.95 -24.77
CA LYS A 252 -3.91 -27.82 -25.44
C LYS A 252 -3.53 -28.07 -26.89
N GLU A 253 -3.08 -27.05 -27.61
CA GLU A 253 -2.58 -27.20 -28.98
C GLU A 253 -1.36 -28.13 -29.03
N LYS A 254 -0.39 -27.96 -28.11
CA LYS A 254 0.75 -28.87 -27.98
C LYS A 254 0.35 -30.31 -27.64
N LYS A 255 -0.63 -30.50 -26.74
CA LYS A 255 -1.17 -31.83 -26.41
C LYS A 255 -1.93 -32.46 -27.58
N CYS A 256 -2.68 -31.69 -28.36
CA CYS A 256 -3.34 -32.16 -29.58
C CYS A 256 -2.33 -32.58 -30.65
N ALA A 257 -1.26 -31.80 -30.85
CA ALA A 257 -0.18 -32.15 -31.76
C ALA A 257 0.53 -33.44 -31.33
N PHE A 258 0.85 -33.58 -30.04
CA PHE A 258 1.47 -34.79 -29.47
C PHE A 258 0.56 -36.03 -29.56
N ASN A 259 -0.75 -35.86 -29.38
CA ASN A 259 -1.71 -36.97 -29.54
C ASN A 259 -1.90 -37.36 -31.02
N GLN A 260 -1.84 -36.44 -31.97
CA GLN A 260 -1.87 -36.79 -33.41
C GLN A 260 -0.63 -37.59 -33.84
N GLU A 261 0.51 -37.37 -33.17
CA GLU A 261 1.75 -38.12 -33.40
C GLU A 261 1.69 -39.53 -32.77
N ASN A 262 1.07 -39.67 -31.58
CA ASN A 262 0.84 -40.98 -30.95
C ASN A 262 -0.29 -41.80 -31.58
N VAL A 263 -1.31 -41.18 -32.17
CA VAL A 263 -2.38 -41.90 -32.89
C VAL A 263 -1.83 -42.57 -34.15
N LYS A 264 -0.87 -41.95 -34.84
CA LYS A 264 -0.15 -42.60 -35.95
C LYS A 264 0.75 -43.75 -35.50
N LEU A 265 1.24 -43.73 -34.26
CA LEU A 265 2.05 -44.80 -33.69
C LEU A 265 1.22 -45.99 -33.17
N ASN A 266 -0.03 -45.73 -32.75
CA ASN A 266 -0.95 -46.77 -32.27
C ASN A 266 -1.77 -47.45 -33.38
N GLU A 267 -1.94 -46.82 -34.55
CA GLU A 267 -2.56 -47.46 -35.73
C GLU A 267 -1.72 -48.63 -36.31
N GLU A 268 -0.45 -48.78 -35.90
CA GLU A 268 0.39 -49.93 -36.26
C GLU A 268 0.41 -51.06 -35.20
N LEU A 269 -0.26 -50.89 -34.05
CA LEU A 269 -0.18 -51.83 -32.92
C LEU A 269 -1.52 -52.41 -32.45
N GLU A 270 -2.67 -51.96 -32.97
CA GLU A 270 -4.00 -52.46 -32.60
C GLU A 270 -4.67 -53.33 -33.69
N ASN A 271 -3.92 -54.23 -34.31
CA ASN A 271 -4.48 -55.24 -35.23
C ASN A 271 -4.54 -56.66 -34.66
N ASP A 272 -4.44 -56.84 -33.35
CA ASP A 272 -4.78 -58.14 -32.73
C ASP A 272 -5.41 -57.98 -31.34
N ALA A 273 -6.55 -58.66 -31.17
CA ALA A 273 -7.30 -58.92 -29.94
C ALA A 273 -8.25 -57.83 -29.41
N SER A 274 -9.43 -57.73 -30.01
CA SER A 274 -10.64 -57.33 -29.25
C SER A 274 -11.84 -58.19 -29.64
N THR A 275 -12.08 -59.23 -28.84
CA THR A 275 -13.36 -59.95 -28.83
C THR A 275 -13.85 -60.11 -27.40
N SER A 276 -14.93 -59.36 -27.09
CA SER A 276 -16.07 -59.83 -26.30
C SER A 276 -15.84 -60.22 -24.84
N LEU A 277 -15.95 -59.24 -23.93
CA LEU A 277 -16.77 -59.31 -22.71
C LEU A 277 -16.69 -57.93 -22.01
N ASN A 278 -17.80 -57.46 -21.41
CA ASN A 278 -17.92 -56.24 -20.56
C ASN A 278 -18.52 -54.96 -21.16
N GLN A 279 -19.46 -55.06 -22.11
CA GLN A 279 -20.49 -54.01 -22.23
C GLN A 279 -21.65 -54.31 -21.29
N GLN A 280 -21.42 -54.21 -19.97
CA GLN A 280 -22.54 -54.03 -19.04
C GLN A 280 -23.05 -52.60 -19.20
N ILE A 281 -24.23 -52.45 -19.82
CA ILE A 281 -24.92 -51.17 -19.96
C ILE A 281 -25.17 -50.60 -18.55
N ILE A 282 -24.36 -49.62 -18.14
CA ILE A 282 -24.51 -48.92 -16.87
C ILE A 282 -25.81 -48.09 -16.96
N LYS A 283 -26.89 -48.61 -16.39
CA LYS A 283 -28.15 -47.88 -16.28
C LYS A 283 -27.98 -46.70 -15.33
N LYS A 284 -27.95 -45.48 -15.87
CA LYS A 284 -27.99 -44.24 -15.08
C LYS A 284 -29.44 -43.92 -14.74
N ILE A 285 -29.72 -43.60 -13.48
CA ILE A 285 -31.04 -43.14 -13.04
C ILE A 285 -31.03 -41.61 -13.01
N LYS A 286 -32.00 -40.98 -13.66
CA LYS A 286 -32.27 -39.54 -13.55
C LYS A 286 -33.39 -39.31 -12.53
N LEU A 287 -33.14 -38.54 -11.48
CA LEU A 287 -34.16 -38.11 -10.51
C LEU A 287 -34.38 -36.61 -10.64
N PHE A 288 -35.57 -36.21 -11.10
CA PHE A 288 -35.92 -34.80 -11.22
C PHE A 288 -36.16 -34.15 -9.86
N VAL A 289 -35.59 -32.96 -9.66
CA VAL A 289 -35.75 -32.17 -8.44
C VAL A 289 -37.10 -31.45 -8.46
N PRO A 290 -37.99 -31.68 -7.48
CA PRO A 290 -39.28 -31.02 -7.42
C PRO A 290 -39.16 -29.49 -7.44
N PRO A 291 -40.07 -28.75 -8.11
CA PRO A 291 -39.99 -27.29 -8.25
C PRO A 291 -39.84 -26.54 -6.92
N HIS A 292 -40.56 -26.96 -5.88
CA HIS A 292 -40.54 -26.34 -4.55
C HIS A 292 -39.23 -26.51 -3.77
N CYS A 293 -38.32 -27.40 -4.23
CA CYS A 293 -37.03 -27.65 -3.60
C CYS A 293 -35.87 -27.00 -4.35
N ARG A 294 -36.07 -26.48 -5.57
CA ARG A 294 -34.99 -26.08 -6.50
C ARG A 294 -33.99 -25.08 -5.90
N ASP A 295 -34.46 -24.14 -5.09
CA ASP A 295 -33.61 -23.07 -4.56
C ASP A 295 -32.70 -23.51 -3.41
N THR A 296 -33.11 -24.53 -2.65
CA THR A 296 -32.40 -24.99 -1.45
C THR A 296 -31.74 -26.36 -1.64
N PHE A 297 -32.21 -27.15 -2.61
CA PHE A 297 -31.77 -28.51 -2.84
C PHE A 297 -30.28 -28.60 -3.20
N PRO A 298 -29.71 -27.78 -4.11
CA PRO A 298 -28.27 -27.87 -4.41
C PRO A 298 -27.40 -27.71 -3.18
N GLY A 299 -27.69 -26.72 -2.32
CA GLY A 299 -26.95 -26.50 -1.07
C GLY A 299 -27.12 -27.66 -0.09
N ARG A 300 -28.34 -28.18 0.06
CA ARG A 300 -28.66 -29.31 0.95
C ARG A 300 -28.04 -30.63 0.48
N PHE A 301 -28.04 -30.88 -0.82
CA PHE A 301 -27.48 -32.07 -1.45
C PHE A 301 -25.95 -32.09 -1.37
N LEU A 302 -25.31 -30.96 -1.67
CA LEU A 302 -23.84 -30.84 -1.64
C LEU A 302 -23.32 -30.78 -0.19
N GLY A 303 -23.95 -29.95 0.65
CA GLY A 303 -23.46 -29.60 1.99
C GLY A 303 -22.14 -28.82 1.98
N PRO A 304 -21.60 -28.49 3.17
CA PRO A 304 -20.35 -27.76 3.32
C PRO A 304 -19.18 -28.51 2.65
N GLY A 305 -18.57 -27.90 1.63
CA GLY A 305 -17.46 -28.49 0.89
C GLY A 305 -17.80 -29.78 0.11
N GLY A 306 -19.08 -30.02 -0.19
CA GLY A 306 -19.51 -31.23 -0.91
C GLY A 306 -19.53 -32.51 -0.05
N ARG A 307 -19.42 -32.39 1.28
CA ARG A 307 -19.30 -33.55 2.18
C ARG A 307 -20.57 -34.40 2.22
N THR A 308 -21.76 -33.78 2.24
CA THR A 308 -23.03 -34.52 2.25
C THR A 308 -23.17 -35.39 1.00
N GLN A 309 -22.83 -34.84 -0.18
CA GLN A 309 -22.83 -35.62 -1.41
C GLN A 309 -21.86 -36.80 -1.30
N LYS A 310 -20.63 -36.57 -0.82
CA LYS A 310 -19.63 -37.65 -0.68
C LYS A 310 -20.03 -38.72 0.31
N GLU A 311 -20.64 -38.34 1.43
CA GLU A 311 -21.18 -39.27 2.43
C GLU A 311 -22.29 -40.15 1.83
N LEU A 312 -23.18 -39.55 1.02
CA LEU A 312 -24.18 -40.30 0.28
C LEU A 312 -23.51 -41.22 -0.74
N GLU A 313 -22.55 -40.74 -1.53
CA GLU A 313 -21.83 -41.56 -2.51
C GLU A 313 -21.19 -42.80 -1.86
N LEU A 314 -20.60 -42.62 -0.68
CA LEU A 314 -20.02 -43.70 0.12
C LEU A 314 -21.09 -44.65 0.70
N SER A 315 -22.20 -44.11 1.21
CA SER A 315 -23.28 -44.91 1.83
C SER A 315 -23.97 -45.82 0.80
N CYS A 316 -24.13 -45.34 -0.43
CA CYS A 316 -24.87 -46.03 -1.48
C CYS A 316 -23.98 -46.64 -2.58
N ARG A 317 -22.65 -46.51 -2.49
CA ARG A 317 -21.68 -47.02 -3.49
C ARG A 317 -22.00 -46.57 -4.92
N CYS A 318 -22.61 -45.39 -5.04
CA CYS A 318 -22.94 -44.77 -6.31
C CYS A 318 -22.22 -43.43 -6.41
N LYS A 319 -21.89 -43.03 -7.63
CA LYS A 319 -21.47 -41.68 -7.95
C LYS A 319 -22.70 -40.85 -8.26
N LEU A 320 -22.79 -39.68 -7.63
CA LEU A 320 -23.94 -38.80 -7.76
C LEU A 320 -23.52 -37.54 -8.49
N PHE A 321 -24.38 -37.02 -9.37
CA PHE A 321 -24.12 -35.76 -10.06
C PHE A 321 -25.36 -34.90 -10.07
N LEU A 322 -25.25 -33.64 -9.65
CA LEU A 322 -26.30 -32.66 -9.84
C LEU A 322 -26.14 -32.02 -11.22
N ALA A 323 -27.18 -32.12 -12.06
CA ALA A 323 -27.18 -31.63 -13.44
C ALA A 323 -28.49 -30.89 -13.77
N GLY A 324 -28.56 -30.29 -14.96
CA GLY A 324 -29.72 -29.54 -15.44
C GLY A 324 -29.71 -28.06 -15.04
N LYS A 325 -30.81 -27.38 -15.36
CA LYS A 325 -31.00 -25.92 -15.23
C LYS A 325 -30.85 -25.47 -13.77
N GLY A 326 -30.05 -24.42 -13.56
CA GLY A 326 -29.80 -23.83 -12.24
C GLY A 326 -28.54 -24.36 -11.52
N VAL A 327 -27.87 -25.36 -12.07
CA VAL A 327 -26.53 -25.78 -11.62
C VAL A 327 -25.48 -24.88 -12.28
N LYS A 328 -24.55 -24.31 -11.50
CA LYS A 328 -23.47 -23.46 -12.05
C LYS A 328 -22.72 -24.21 -13.15
N HIS A 329 -22.51 -23.56 -14.29
CA HIS A 329 -21.82 -24.07 -15.48
C HIS A 329 -22.55 -25.11 -16.35
N SER A 330 -23.81 -25.46 -16.06
CA SER A 330 -24.60 -26.25 -17.01
C SER A 330 -25.24 -25.34 -18.07
N LYS A 331 -24.99 -25.60 -19.35
CA LYS A 331 -25.78 -25.02 -20.48
C LYS A 331 -26.99 -25.89 -20.85
N SER A 332 -27.34 -26.82 -19.97
CA SER A 332 -28.39 -27.80 -20.25
C SER A 332 -29.76 -27.15 -20.13
N GLU A 333 -30.61 -27.36 -21.14
CA GLU A 333 -32.03 -26.99 -21.11
C GLU A 333 -32.87 -27.94 -20.26
N GLU A 334 -32.32 -29.10 -19.86
CA GLU A 334 -33.02 -30.09 -19.05
C GLU A 334 -33.31 -29.54 -17.64
N GLU A 335 -34.45 -29.92 -17.07
CA GLU A 335 -34.77 -29.57 -15.68
C GLU A 335 -33.71 -30.12 -14.71
N MET A 336 -33.56 -29.45 -13.56
CA MET A 336 -32.61 -29.87 -12.53
C MET A 336 -32.90 -31.33 -12.10
N HIS A 337 -31.87 -32.16 -12.16
CA HIS A 337 -31.97 -33.57 -11.82
C HIS A 337 -30.67 -34.09 -11.18
N VAL A 338 -30.78 -35.19 -10.45
CA VAL A 338 -29.63 -35.94 -9.92
C VAL A 338 -29.42 -37.17 -10.79
N LEU A 339 -28.21 -37.33 -11.32
CA LEU A 339 -27.75 -38.53 -12.01
C LEU A 339 -27.10 -39.47 -10.99
N ILE A 340 -27.62 -40.69 -10.91
CA ILE A 340 -27.07 -41.76 -10.08
C ILE A 340 -26.39 -42.77 -11.00
N SER A 341 -25.09 -43.02 -10.77
CA SER A 341 -24.29 -43.97 -11.52
C SER A 341 -23.62 -44.95 -10.54
N PRO A 342 -23.84 -46.27 -10.64
CA PRO A 342 -23.15 -47.23 -9.77
C PRO A 342 -21.64 -47.24 -10.06
N ILE A 343 -20.81 -47.49 -9.03
CA ILE A 343 -19.34 -47.52 -9.17
C ILE A 343 -18.84 -48.93 -9.55
N TYR A 344 -19.54 -49.99 -9.14
CA TYR A 344 -19.18 -51.39 -9.39
C TYR A 344 -20.33 -52.14 -10.10
N HIS A 345 -20.13 -53.42 -10.46
CA HIS A 345 -21.14 -54.27 -11.10
C HIS A 345 -22.53 -54.08 -10.47
N ILE A 346 -23.53 -53.90 -11.33
CA ILE A 346 -24.85 -53.35 -11.00
C ILE A 346 -25.54 -54.19 -9.91
N ASN A 347 -25.46 -53.74 -8.66
CA ASN A 347 -26.35 -54.19 -7.61
C ASN A 347 -27.57 -53.26 -7.61
N THR A 348 -28.72 -53.77 -8.07
CA THR A 348 -29.98 -53.01 -8.11
C THR A 348 -30.40 -52.51 -6.73
N SER A 349 -29.92 -53.16 -5.66
CA SER A 349 -30.13 -52.75 -4.27
C SER A 349 -29.47 -51.40 -3.94
N ASP A 350 -28.25 -51.16 -4.42
CA ASP A 350 -27.47 -49.94 -4.14
C ASP A 350 -28.11 -48.71 -4.81
N LEU A 351 -28.59 -48.88 -6.05
CA LEU A 351 -29.35 -47.85 -6.78
C LEU A 351 -30.67 -47.51 -6.07
N GLY A 352 -31.41 -48.53 -5.59
CA GLY A 352 -32.64 -48.32 -4.84
C GLY A 352 -32.40 -47.60 -3.52
N LYS A 353 -31.29 -47.91 -2.84
CA LYS A 353 -30.86 -47.21 -1.62
C LYS A 353 -30.51 -45.75 -1.91
N ALA A 354 -29.69 -45.47 -2.93
CA ALA A 354 -29.33 -44.12 -3.35
C ALA A 354 -30.58 -43.28 -3.68
N GLN A 355 -31.50 -43.86 -4.45
CA GLN A 355 -32.76 -43.20 -4.81
C GLN A 355 -33.60 -42.86 -3.58
N LYS A 356 -33.74 -43.80 -2.63
CA LYS A 356 -34.49 -43.58 -1.40
C LYS A 356 -33.87 -42.47 -0.55
N GLU A 357 -32.55 -42.47 -0.37
CA GLU A 357 -31.83 -41.44 0.39
C GLU A 357 -31.96 -40.05 -0.24
N ILE A 358 -31.83 -39.93 -1.57
CA ILE A 358 -32.02 -38.67 -2.29
C ILE A 358 -33.48 -38.19 -2.19
N MET A 359 -34.46 -39.09 -2.28
CA MET A 359 -35.87 -38.73 -2.12
C MET A 359 -36.20 -38.24 -0.71
N GLU A 360 -35.53 -38.74 0.33
CA GLU A 360 -35.66 -38.17 1.68
C GLU A 360 -35.13 -36.73 1.76
N LEU A 361 -34.08 -36.38 1.00
CA LEU A 361 -33.58 -35.00 0.90
C LEU A 361 -34.53 -34.05 0.15
N PHE A 362 -35.47 -34.57 -0.64
CA PHE A 362 -36.53 -33.75 -1.23
C PHE A 362 -37.62 -33.37 -0.22
N LYS A 363 -37.76 -34.12 0.88
CA LYS A 363 -38.77 -33.81 1.90
C LYS A 363 -38.30 -32.60 2.72
N LEU A 364 -38.90 -31.45 2.47
CA LEU A 364 -38.75 -30.26 3.31
C LEU A 364 -39.62 -30.43 4.56
N LYS A 365 -38.98 -30.65 5.72
CA LYS A 365 -39.65 -30.64 7.02
C LYS A 365 -39.50 -29.25 7.66
N ARG A 366 -40.46 -28.84 8.49
CA ARG A 366 -40.37 -27.58 9.26
C ARG A 366 -39.11 -27.53 10.13
N MET A 367 -38.72 -28.68 10.70
CA MET A 367 -37.44 -28.90 11.36
C MET A 367 -36.59 -29.80 10.44
N ASP A 368 -35.53 -29.24 9.87
CA ASP A 368 -34.64 -29.96 8.95
C ASP A 368 -33.29 -30.26 9.63
N PRO A 369 -33.14 -31.45 10.25
CA PRO A 369 -31.93 -31.79 10.99
C PRO A 369 -30.69 -31.85 10.08
N VAL A 370 -30.87 -32.16 8.79
CA VAL A 370 -29.75 -32.20 7.83
C VAL A 370 -29.23 -30.78 7.60
N ARG A 371 -30.13 -29.81 7.40
CA ARG A 371 -29.76 -28.41 7.23
C ARG A 371 -29.11 -27.84 8.49
N GLU A 372 -29.64 -28.15 9.67
CA GLU A 372 -29.08 -27.68 10.94
C GLU A 372 -27.66 -28.22 11.19
N ALA A 373 -27.44 -29.51 10.93
CA ALA A 373 -26.11 -30.12 11.01
C ALA A 373 -25.12 -29.47 10.01
N GLN A 374 -25.57 -29.23 8.77
CA GLN A 374 -24.76 -28.57 7.74
C GLN A 374 -24.41 -27.11 8.11
N LEU A 375 -25.36 -26.35 8.64
CA LEU A 375 -25.12 -24.96 9.07
C LEU A 375 -24.17 -24.91 10.26
N THR A 376 -24.30 -25.84 11.21
CA THR A 376 -23.39 -25.97 12.36
C THR A 376 -21.96 -26.28 11.90
N GLU A 377 -21.79 -27.24 10.99
CA GLU A 377 -20.46 -27.56 10.46
C GLU A 377 -19.89 -26.40 9.62
N LEU A 378 -20.72 -25.71 8.84
CA LEU A 378 -20.28 -24.53 8.10
C LEU A 378 -19.82 -23.40 9.03
N ALA A 379 -20.52 -23.17 10.14
CA ALA A 379 -20.13 -22.19 11.14
C ALA A 379 -18.76 -22.55 11.75
N ARG A 380 -18.54 -23.84 12.07
CA ARG A 380 -17.25 -24.33 12.57
C ARG A 380 -16.11 -24.15 11.56
N ILE A 381 -16.36 -24.43 10.28
CA ILE A 381 -15.36 -24.22 9.21
C ILE A 381 -15.03 -22.74 9.06
N LYS A 382 -16.04 -21.86 9.09
CA LYS A 382 -15.83 -20.40 9.02
C LYS A 382 -15.02 -19.89 10.21
N GLN A 383 -15.32 -20.36 11.41
CA GLN A 383 -14.57 -20.01 12.62
C GLN A 383 -13.10 -20.40 12.49
N LYS A 384 -12.81 -21.65 12.09
CA LYS A 384 -11.43 -22.10 11.88
C LYS A 384 -10.68 -21.30 10.84
N LEU A 385 -11.34 -20.96 9.72
CA LEU A 385 -10.73 -20.16 8.68
C LEU A 385 -10.40 -18.74 9.19
N GLU A 386 -11.21 -18.19 10.08
CA GLU A 386 -10.93 -16.89 10.68
C GLU A 386 -9.78 -16.97 11.70
N GLU A 387 -9.73 -18.02 12.51
CA GLU A 387 -8.61 -18.31 13.41
C GLU A 387 -7.29 -18.48 12.64
N GLU A 388 -7.30 -19.20 11.50
CA GLU A 388 -6.13 -19.36 10.62
C GLU A 388 -5.68 -18.03 9.99
N LYS A 389 -6.61 -17.15 9.60
CA LYS A 389 -6.27 -15.82 9.08
C LYS A 389 -5.64 -14.93 10.13
N VAL A 390 -6.14 -14.97 11.37
CA VAL A 390 -5.57 -14.22 12.50
C VAL A 390 -4.17 -14.75 12.83
N ALA A 391 -3.99 -16.07 12.87
CA ALA A 391 -2.66 -16.66 13.10
C ALA A 391 -1.66 -16.30 11.98
N GLU A 392 -2.09 -16.30 10.73
CA GLU A 392 -1.23 -15.92 9.60
C GLU A 392 -0.86 -14.43 9.64
N SER A 393 -1.80 -13.54 10.01
CA SER A 393 -1.51 -12.11 10.12
C SER A 393 -0.55 -11.81 11.28
N GLU A 394 -0.69 -12.48 12.41
CA GLU A 394 0.26 -12.39 13.54
C GLU A 394 1.66 -12.87 13.16
N ARG A 395 1.76 -13.96 12.39
CA ARG A 395 3.04 -14.49 11.90
C ARG A 395 3.75 -13.50 10.97
N ILE A 396 3.01 -12.92 10.03
CA ILE A 396 3.54 -11.89 9.10
C ILE A 396 4.03 -10.66 9.88
N GLU A 397 3.28 -10.22 10.89
CA GLU A 397 3.65 -9.07 11.72
C GLU A 397 4.89 -9.36 12.57
N GLN A 398 5.03 -10.58 13.10
CA GLN A 398 6.24 -10.99 13.81
C GLN A 398 7.47 -10.99 12.89
N GLU A 399 7.36 -11.54 11.68
CA GLU A 399 8.44 -11.51 10.69
C GLU A 399 8.86 -10.08 10.35
N ARG A 400 7.90 -9.15 10.15
CA ARG A 400 8.18 -7.73 9.92
C ARG A 400 8.95 -7.08 11.06
N ARG A 401 8.58 -7.37 12.32
CA ARG A 401 9.29 -6.84 13.50
C ARG A 401 10.74 -7.33 13.56
N GLU A 402 10.97 -8.60 13.24
CA GLU A 402 12.33 -9.15 13.17
C GLU A 402 13.17 -8.54 12.05
N GLU A 403 12.57 -8.29 10.88
CA GLU A 403 13.25 -7.59 9.78
C GLU A 403 13.63 -6.15 10.13
N ILE A 404 12.72 -5.41 10.79
CA ILE A 404 12.99 -4.04 11.25
C ILE A 404 14.15 -4.04 12.24
N LYS A 405 14.14 -4.97 13.21
CA LYS A 405 15.22 -5.12 14.19
C LYS A 405 16.57 -5.40 13.50
N LYS A 406 16.62 -6.30 12.52
CA LYS A 406 17.84 -6.58 11.75
C LYS A 406 18.33 -5.37 10.96
N CYS A 407 17.42 -4.55 10.42
CA CYS A 407 17.78 -3.33 9.71
C CYS A 407 18.34 -2.26 10.65
N GLN A 408 17.76 -2.11 11.85
CA GLN A 408 18.28 -1.20 12.89
C GLN A 408 19.67 -1.63 13.34
N GLU A 409 19.87 -2.91 13.66
CA GLU A 409 21.20 -3.43 14.06
C GLU A 409 22.27 -3.23 12.97
N LYS A 410 21.89 -3.26 11.68
CA LYS A 410 22.81 -2.95 10.57
C LYS A 410 23.13 -1.47 10.49
N LYS A 411 22.13 -0.58 10.62
CA LYS A 411 22.33 0.87 10.63
C LYS A 411 23.20 1.31 11.80
N ASP A 412 22.93 0.78 13.00
CA ASP A 412 23.71 1.10 14.19
C ASP A 412 25.18 0.68 14.02
N LYS A 413 25.43 -0.49 13.40
CA LYS A 413 26.80 -0.92 13.07
C LYS A 413 27.46 -0.03 12.03
N GLU A 414 26.74 0.34 10.97
CA GLU A 414 27.27 1.20 9.90
C GLU A 414 27.57 2.62 10.42
N GLU A 415 26.68 3.20 11.24
CA GLU A 415 26.90 4.51 11.88
C GLU A 415 28.10 4.51 12.82
N VAL A 416 28.27 3.44 13.59
CA VAL A 416 29.44 3.27 14.46
C VAL A 416 30.71 3.15 13.60
N GLU A 417 30.72 2.37 12.53
CA GLU A 417 31.90 2.26 11.64
C GLU A 417 32.24 3.59 10.96
N ASP A 418 31.24 4.33 10.47
CA ASP A 418 31.41 5.63 9.81
C ASP A 418 31.99 6.68 10.77
N ALA A 419 31.64 6.63 12.06
CA ALA A 419 32.20 7.52 13.08
C ALA A 419 33.73 7.37 13.24
N PHE A 420 34.29 6.20 12.91
CA PHE A 420 35.71 5.88 13.02
C PHE A 420 36.48 5.96 11.69
N THR A 421 35.86 6.48 10.62
CA THR A 421 36.53 6.65 9.33
C THR A 421 36.72 8.12 8.95
N CYS A 422 37.78 8.40 8.20
CA CYS A 422 38.00 9.73 7.67
C CYS A 422 37.04 10.00 6.50
N LEU A 423 36.25 11.07 6.57
CA LEU A 423 35.29 11.44 5.52
C LEU A 423 35.90 11.65 4.11
N VAL A 424 37.20 11.95 4.03
CA VAL A 424 37.91 12.22 2.76
C VAL A 424 38.45 10.94 2.12
N CYS A 425 39.23 10.15 2.86
CA CYS A 425 39.85 8.93 2.30
C CYS A 425 39.07 7.64 2.60
N LYS A 426 38.00 7.71 3.42
CA LYS A 426 37.17 6.60 3.88
C LYS A 426 37.94 5.47 4.58
N GLN A 427 39.17 5.75 5.01
CA GLN A 427 39.97 4.81 5.79
C GLN A 427 39.75 5.03 7.28
N ARG A 428 39.81 3.94 8.05
CA ARG A 428 39.71 3.97 9.52
C ARG A 428 40.83 4.82 10.13
N PHE A 429 40.51 5.51 11.22
CA PHE A 429 41.52 6.20 12.02
C PHE A 429 42.45 5.18 12.69
N GLY A 430 43.68 5.59 13.01
CA GLY A 430 44.69 4.73 13.65
C GLY A 430 45.67 5.53 14.51
N LYS A 431 46.44 4.85 15.39
CA LYS A 431 47.34 5.54 16.36
C LYS A 431 48.51 6.24 15.69
N LYS A 432 49.05 5.67 14.61
CA LYS A 432 50.32 6.11 14.01
C LYS A 432 50.13 6.95 12.77
N HIS A 433 49.43 6.42 11.77
CA HIS A 433 49.38 7.04 10.44
C HIS A 433 48.12 7.86 10.18
N ARG A 434 46.97 7.45 10.73
CA ARG A 434 45.68 8.10 10.50
C ARG A 434 45.08 8.67 11.77
N ILE A 435 45.89 9.45 12.49
CA ILE A 435 45.46 10.11 13.72
C ILE A 435 44.29 11.05 13.40
N PRO A 436 43.16 10.97 14.13
CA PRO A 436 42.02 11.86 13.92
C PRO A 436 42.35 13.28 14.40
N VAL A 437 42.04 14.26 13.56
CA VAL A 437 42.31 15.69 13.76
C VAL A 437 41.00 16.47 13.66
N LEU A 438 40.72 17.28 14.67
CA LEU A 438 39.48 18.04 14.83
C LEU A 438 39.60 19.42 14.18
N PHE A 439 38.70 19.72 13.24
CA PHE A 439 38.59 21.05 12.66
C PHE A 439 37.84 22.00 13.61
N THR A 440 37.97 23.32 13.40
CA THR A 440 37.25 24.33 14.22
C THR A 440 35.72 24.19 14.14
N CYS A 441 35.24 23.51 13.10
CA CYS A 441 33.83 23.19 12.89
C CYS A 441 33.37 21.87 13.53
N SER A 442 34.17 21.25 14.40
CA SER A 442 33.93 19.96 15.07
C SER A 442 33.94 18.71 14.18
N HIS A 443 34.26 18.82 12.89
CA HIS A 443 34.44 17.66 12.01
C HIS A 443 35.84 17.07 12.12
N THR A 444 35.95 15.75 12.03
CA THR A 444 37.21 15.02 12.22
C THR A 444 37.72 14.44 10.90
N PHE A 445 39.02 14.60 10.65
CA PHE A 445 39.70 14.09 9.46
C PHE A 445 41.04 13.46 9.86
N CYS A 446 41.64 12.60 9.02
CA CYS A 446 42.92 12.01 9.37
C CYS A 446 44.07 12.99 9.13
N ALA A 447 45.14 12.87 9.91
CA ALA A 447 46.33 13.72 9.83
C ALA A 447 47.02 13.71 8.44
N ILE A 448 46.78 12.68 7.61
CA ILE A 448 47.27 12.63 6.23
C ILE A 448 46.40 13.49 5.29
N CYS A 449 45.08 13.47 5.46
CA CYS A 449 44.16 14.21 4.60
C CYS A 449 44.11 15.70 4.97
N ALA A 450 44.29 16.06 6.25
CA ALA A 450 44.18 17.44 6.71
C ALA A 450 45.17 18.41 6.01
N PRO A 451 46.47 18.10 5.83
CA PRO A 451 47.41 18.94 5.09
C PRO A 451 47.11 19.03 3.60
N ARG A 452 46.66 17.93 2.96
CA ARG A 452 46.32 17.95 1.53
C ARG A 452 45.19 18.94 1.22
N MET A 453 44.23 19.07 2.14
CA MET A 453 43.17 20.07 2.04
C MET A 453 43.68 21.52 2.23
N LYS A 454 44.87 21.73 2.80
CA LYS A 454 45.50 23.05 2.93
C LYS A 454 46.09 23.55 1.61
N GLU A 455 46.69 22.64 0.85
CA GLU A 455 47.43 22.97 -0.38
C GLU A 455 46.51 23.47 -1.50
N GLU A 456 45.20 23.17 -1.43
CA GLU A 456 44.17 23.63 -2.37
C GLU A 456 43.55 25.01 -2.00
N ASN A 457 44.24 25.79 -1.16
CA ASN A 457 44.05 27.22 -0.87
C ASN A 457 42.85 27.69 -0.03
N LEU A 458 41.99 26.83 0.50
CA LEU A 458 41.10 27.19 1.63
C LEU A 458 40.88 25.97 2.51
N PHE A 459 41.17 26.08 3.82
CA PHE A 459 40.88 25.08 4.87
C PHE A 459 39.37 24.91 5.10
N THR A 460 38.64 24.58 4.05
CA THR A 460 37.19 24.49 4.03
C THR A 460 36.82 23.05 4.33
N CYS A 461 36.14 22.83 5.46
CA CYS A 461 35.66 21.49 5.82
C CYS A 461 34.76 20.92 4.70
N PRO A 462 35.04 19.74 4.13
CA PRO A 462 34.20 19.15 3.07
C PRO A 462 32.73 18.93 3.47
N LYS A 463 32.47 18.71 4.76
CA LYS A 463 31.12 18.41 5.28
C LYS A 463 30.27 19.66 5.50
N CYS A 464 30.83 20.72 6.06
CA CYS A 464 30.06 21.92 6.45
C CYS A 464 30.55 23.23 5.83
N ARG A 465 31.61 23.19 5.01
CA ARG A 465 32.22 24.33 4.33
C ARG A 465 32.70 25.48 5.24
N LYS A 466 32.84 25.26 6.55
CA LYS A 466 33.45 26.22 7.47
C LYS A 466 34.97 26.25 7.28
N ILE A 467 35.53 27.45 7.26
CA ILE A 467 36.98 27.69 7.16
C ILE A 467 37.61 27.47 8.54
N SER A 468 38.66 26.66 8.60
CA SER A 468 39.48 26.47 9.81
C SER A 468 40.74 27.35 9.72
N LEU A 469 40.89 28.26 10.67
CA LEU A 469 42.07 29.12 10.80
C LEU A 469 43.01 28.51 11.86
N GLY A 470 44.32 28.43 11.56
CA GLY A 470 45.34 27.95 12.50
C GLY A 470 46.05 26.64 12.11
N ASN A 471 46.95 26.15 12.97
CA ASN A 471 47.69 24.90 12.76
C ASN A 471 46.81 23.70 13.15
N ILE A 472 46.02 23.22 12.20
CA ILE A 472 45.03 22.15 12.43
C ILE A 472 45.69 20.85 12.94
N LEU A 473 46.95 20.58 12.55
CA LEU A 473 47.66 19.36 12.91
C LEU A 473 47.86 19.17 14.43
N ASP A 474 47.84 20.25 15.21
CA ASP A 474 48.01 20.18 16.65
C ASP A 474 46.71 19.83 17.39
N ASN A 475 45.55 19.96 16.71
CA ASN A 475 44.24 19.75 17.30
C ASN A 475 43.76 18.30 17.14
N LYS A 476 44.46 17.35 17.77
CA LYS A 476 44.06 15.94 17.78
C LYS A 476 42.70 15.75 18.46
N ASN A 477 41.83 14.91 17.90
CA ASN A 477 40.56 14.56 18.54
C ASN A 477 40.78 13.48 19.62
N TYR A 478 41.22 13.89 20.81
CA TYR A 478 41.52 12.97 21.91
C TYR A 478 40.30 12.14 22.36
N GLN A 479 39.08 12.69 22.27
CA GLN A 479 37.86 11.95 22.61
C GLN A 479 37.64 10.76 21.66
N LEU A 480 37.84 10.96 20.36
CA LEU A 480 37.72 9.88 19.39
C LEU A 480 38.85 8.85 19.56
N ILE A 481 40.06 9.29 19.90
CA ILE A 481 41.20 8.41 20.18
C ILE A 481 40.89 7.53 21.41
N GLU A 482 40.39 8.11 22.50
CA GLU A 482 40.02 7.38 23.70
C GLU A 482 38.87 6.38 23.44
N ALA A 483 37.87 6.78 22.65
CA ALA A 483 36.78 5.88 22.24
C ALA A 483 37.30 4.69 21.40
N MET A 484 38.22 4.95 20.46
CA MET A 484 38.88 3.89 19.69
C MET A 484 39.70 2.93 20.59
N GLU A 485 40.35 3.46 21.63
CA GLU A 485 41.07 2.67 22.65
C GLU A 485 40.14 1.80 23.48
N ALA A 486 39.02 2.36 23.96
CA ALA A 486 38.02 1.62 24.70
C ALA A 486 37.42 0.46 23.89
N MET A 487 37.18 0.68 22.59
CA MET A 487 36.64 -0.35 21.69
C MET A 487 37.69 -1.36 21.18
N LYS A 488 38.96 -1.22 21.59
CA LYS A 488 40.09 -2.07 21.13
C LYS A 488 40.20 -2.16 19.60
N MET A 489 39.83 -1.11 18.87
CA MET A 489 39.84 -1.09 17.40
C MET A 489 41.23 -0.92 16.78
N TYR A 490 42.29 -1.28 17.51
CA TYR A 490 43.66 -1.26 17.01
C TYR A 490 44.04 -2.66 16.61
N GLU A 491 43.78 -2.98 15.34
CA GLU A 491 44.57 -4.01 14.68
C GLU A 491 45.96 -3.40 14.44
N ASP A 492 47.02 -4.15 14.77
CA ASP A 492 48.39 -3.71 14.52
C ASP A 492 48.54 -3.37 13.03
N ASP A 493 48.71 -2.07 12.75
CA ASP A 493 48.73 -1.50 11.40
C ASP A 493 49.50 -2.41 10.42
N ASP A 494 48.79 -3.04 9.47
CA ASP A 494 49.42 -3.55 8.26
C ASP A 494 50.29 -2.43 7.66
N PRO A 495 51.51 -2.74 7.20
CA PRO A 495 52.43 -1.73 6.69
C PRO A 495 51.72 -0.85 5.65
N PRO A 496 51.93 0.48 5.68
CA PRO A 496 51.16 1.42 4.88
C PRO A 496 51.18 0.98 3.42
N THR A 497 50.03 0.53 2.92
CA THR A 497 49.86 0.30 1.49
C THR A 497 50.13 1.65 0.82
N PRO A 498 51.07 1.71 -0.14
CA PRO A 498 51.42 2.96 -0.79
C PRO A 498 50.14 3.57 -1.38
N PRO A 499 49.94 4.90 -1.25
CA PRO A 499 48.73 5.53 -1.74
C PRO A 499 48.54 5.17 -3.21
N PRO A 500 47.30 4.90 -3.66
CA PRO A 500 47.04 4.75 -5.08
C PRO A 500 47.58 6.00 -5.77
N THR A 501 48.56 5.82 -6.65
CA THR A 501 49.14 6.90 -7.45
C THR A 501 47.98 7.70 -8.05
N PRO A 502 48.00 9.05 -7.99
CA PRO A 502 46.95 9.86 -8.57
C PRO A 502 46.73 9.37 -10.00
N ARG A 503 45.51 8.91 -10.32
CA ARG A 503 45.16 8.72 -11.72
C ARG A 503 45.26 10.10 -12.33
N ILE A 504 46.37 10.35 -13.03
CA ILE A 504 46.53 11.49 -13.90
C ILE A 504 45.34 11.39 -14.84
N CYS A 505 44.33 12.24 -14.62
CA CYS A 505 43.23 12.45 -15.52
C CYS A 505 43.87 12.62 -16.89
N GLY A 506 43.57 11.71 -17.82
CA GLY A 506 44.26 11.61 -19.10
C GLY A 506 44.41 13.00 -19.72
N ARG A 507 45.63 13.35 -20.13
CA ARG A 507 45.84 14.43 -21.09
C ARG A 507 44.86 14.17 -22.23
N LEU A 508 43.90 15.06 -22.41
CA LEU A 508 43.15 15.13 -23.65
C LEU A 508 44.18 15.19 -24.79
N PRO A 509 44.05 14.35 -25.83
CA PRO A 509 44.93 14.44 -26.98
C PRO A 509 44.86 15.86 -27.57
N PRO A 510 45.96 16.37 -28.13
CA PRO A 510 45.98 17.70 -28.74
C PRO A 510 44.89 17.78 -29.82
N ARG A 511 44.05 18.83 -29.75
CA ARG A 511 43.10 19.12 -30.82
C ARG A 511 43.89 19.48 -32.08
N ASP A 512 43.68 18.73 -33.15
CA ASP A 512 44.19 19.07 -34.47
C ASP A 512 43.66 20.44 -34.88
N ILE A 513 44.57 21.39 -35.08
CA ILE A 513 44.28 22.70 -35.66
C ILE A 513 44.26 22.50 -37.18
N PRO A 514 43.15 22.77 -37.89
CA PRO A 514 43.14 22.68 -39.33
C PRO A 514 43.97 23.81 -39.94
N THR A 515 45.06 23.45 -40.62
CA THR A 515 45.82 24.35 -41.49
C THR A 515 44.92 24.91 -42.59
N ILE A 516 44.67 26.22 -42.53
CA ILE A 516 44.14 27.00 -43.65
C ILE A 516 45.26 27.09 -44.69
N ARG A 517 45.04 26.48 -45.86
CA ARG A 517 45.87 26.72 -47.05
C ARG A 517 45.38 27.97 -47.76
N GLN A 518 46.32 28.89 -48.01
CA GLN A 518 46.19 29.99 -48.97
C GLN A 518 46.29 29.47 -50.40
#